data_AF-A0A0C3EAP8-F1
#
_entry.id   AF-A0A0C3EAP8-F1
#
_cell.length_a   1.000
_cell.length_b   1.000
_cell.length_c   1.000
_cell.angle_alpha   90.00
_cell.angle_beta   90.00
_cell.angle_gamma   90.00
#
_symmetry.space_group_name_H-M   'P 1'
#
loop_
_entity.id
_entity.type
_entity.pdbx_description
1 polymer ?
#
loop_
_entity_poly.entity_id
_entity_poly.type
_entity_poly.pdbx_seq_one_letter_code
_entity_poly.pdbx_strand_id
1 'polypeptide(L)'
;MIATFLKEECQGQTLELVGLIYVHRISDTRMGATAKRNLRMFRKLCGLRSMGNVVIVTTMWDKVTPEEGSQREMELAHSQDLFKPLLTAGAKMARYENRKSALRVLDYLLRKNITTLQIVRELVEEKKILVDTAAGKELQGDIRDFMRRRMKEIQDLEEEIRVATELKDRRTVNEIMGERRNLEEEWGKLRAELGKLGHSLGKSFAQHVLTFVIFMTSLLELSKRNTSLSDLEWRL
;
A
#
# COMPACT_ATOMS: atom_id res chain seq x y z
N MET A 1 -7.11 3.08 5.06
CA MET A 1 -6.00 2.45 5.82
C MET A 1 -4.73 3.31 5.87
N ILE A 2 -4.21 3.91 4.78
CA ILE A 2 -3.20 4.99 4.89
C ILE A 2 -3.84 6.36 4.70
N ALA A 3 -4.71 6.51 3.71
CA ALA A 3 -5.31 7.81 3.41
C ALA A 3 -6.31 8.31 4.47
N THR A 4 -7.00 7.41 5.17
CA THR A 4 -7.87 7.76 6.30
C THR A 4 -7.05 8.22 7.50
N PHE A 5 -5.96 7.50 7.83
CA PHE A 5 -4.98 7.92 8.82
C PHE A 5 -4.38 9.29 8.49
N LEU A 6 -3.94 9.49 7.24
CA LEU A 6 -3.43 10.80 6.81
C LEU A 6 -4.51 11.87 6.91
N LYS A 7 -5.76 11.58 6.56
CA LYS A 7 -6.87 12.55 6.67
C LYS A 7 -7.14 12.93 8.13
N GLU A 8 -7.22 11.95 9.02
CA GLU A 8 -7.53 12.14 10.45
C GLU A 8 -6.40 12.89 11.16
N GLU A 9 -5.14 12.49 10.94
CA GLU A 9 -3.98 13.19 11.51
C GLU A 9 -3.80 14.59 10.92
N CYS A 10 -4.18 14.80 9.66
CA CYS A 10 -4.13 16.13 9.07
C CYS A 10 -5.33 17.04 9.39
N GLN A 11 -6.39 16.52 10.01
CA GLN A 11 -7.59 17.31 10.33
C GLN A 11 -7.37 18.26 11.52
N GLY A 12 -6.26 18.14 12.24
CA GLY A 12 -5.88 19.04 13.33
C GLY A 12 -4.54 19.77 13.15
N GLN A 13 -3.63 19.28 12.30
CA GLN A 13 -2.28 19.83 12.09
C GLN A 13 -1.78 19.57 10.66
N THR A 14 -0.82 20.36 10.18
CA THR A 14 -0.11 20.06 8.93
C THR A 14 0.80 18.86 9.19
N LEU A 15 0.55 17.72 8.55
CA LEU A 15 1.38 16.53 8.75
C LEU A 15 2.75 16.73 8.09
N GLU A 16 3.73 17.09 8.92
CA GLU A 16 5.11 17.29 8.52
C GLU A 16 5.79 15.93 8.37
N LEU A 17 5.87 15.43 7.14
CA LEU A 17 6.54 14.17 6.85
C LEU A 17 7.97 14.41 6.39
N VAL A 18 8.92 13.80 7.08
CA VAL A 18 10.34 13.89 6.71
C VAL A 18 10.70 12.91 5.58
N GLY A 19 10.02 11.76 5.48
CA GLY A 19 10.19 10.86 4.34
C GLY A 19 9.36 9.59 4.37
N LEU A 20 9.43 8.83 3.28
CA LEU A 20 8.73 7.56 3.09
C LEU A 20 9.72 6.44 2.76
N ILE A 21 9.39 5.25 3.25
CA ILE A 21 10.14 4.04 2.94
C ILE A 21 9.22 3.08 2.15
N TYR A 22 9.64 2.69 0.96
CA TYR A 22 8.98 1.64 0.17
C TYR A 22 9.79 0.35 0.29
N VAL A 23 9.21 -0.71 0.84
CA VAL A 23 9.93 -1.97 1.07
C VAL A 23 9.60 -2.98 -0.02
N HIS A 24 10.63 -3.62 -0.59
CA HIS A 24 10.50 -4.66 -1.61
C HIS A 24 11.38 -5.86 -1.28
N ARG A 25 10.91 -7.09 -1.50
CA ARG A 25 11.71 -8.30 -1.30
C ARG A 25 12.50 -8.59 -2.56
N ILE A 26 13.83 -8.74 -2.46
CA ILE A 26 14.68 -9.09 -3.60
C ILE A 26 14.53 -10.56 -4.02
N SER A 27 14.02 -11.38 -3.11
CA SER A 27 13.78 -12.80 -3.32
C SER A 27 12.64 -13.10 -4.28
N ASP A 28 11.73 -12.14 -4.51
CA ASP A 28 10.66 -12.27 -5.49
C ASP A 28 11.25 -12.31 -6.91
N THR A 29 11.04 -13.41 -7.64
CA THR A 29 11.59 -13.61 -9.00
C THR A 29 11.01 -12.66 -10.03
N ARG A 30 9.85 -12.06 -9.74
CA ARG A 30 9.20 -11.04 -10.57
C ARG A 30 8.36 -10.11 -9.71
N MET A 31 8.31 -8.83 -10.09
CA MET A 31 7.25 -7.95 -9.59
C MET A 31 5.91 -8.35 -10.22
N GLY A 32 5.10 -9.07 -9.45
CA GLY A 32 3.74 -9.46 -9.84
C GLY A 32 2.82 -8.26 -10.10
N ALA A 33 1.70 -8.49 -10.79
CA ALA A 33 0.76 -7.44 -11.18
C ALA A 33 0.29 -6.58 -10.01
N THR A 34 0.03 -7.19 -8.85
CA THR A 34 -0.35 -6.49 -7.61
C THR A 34 0.76 -5.58 -7.08
N ALA A 35 2.02 -6.04 -7.08
CA ALA A 35 3.15 -5.23 -6.65
C ALA A 35 3.36 -4.03 -7.58
N LYS A 36 3.20 -4.22 -8.90
CA LYS A 36 3.26 -3.11 -9.88
C LYS A 36 2.12 -2.11 -9.66
N ARG A 37 0.90 -2.57 -9.38
CA ARG A 37 -0.25 -1.70 -9.02
C ARG A 37 0.04 -0.88 -7.77
N ASN A 38 0.51 -1.54 -6.71
CA ASN A 38 0.87 -0.88 -5.46
C ASN A 38 1.97 0.16 -5.65
N LEU A 39 2.97 -0.13 -6.48
CA LEU A 39 4.02 0.82 -6.83
C LEU A 39 3.46 2.04 -7.61
N ARG A 40 2.55 1.83 -8.57
CA ARG A 40 1.88 2.94 -9.28
C ARG A 40 1.08 3.80 -8.32
N MET A 41 0.31 3.19 -7.43
CA MET A 41 -0.44 3.92 -6.40
C MET A 41 0.51 4.69 -5.47
N PHE A 42 1.59 4.07 -5.01
CA PHE A 42 2.60 4.71 -4.18
C PHE A 42 3.21 5.95 -4.85
N ARG A 43 3.49 5.90 -6.15
CA ARG A 43 3.95 7.07 -6.93
C ARG A 43 2.94 8.21 -6.90
N LYS A 44 1.63 7.91 -6.99
CA LYS A 44 0.56 8.92 -6.93
C LYS A 44 0.38 9.49 -5.53
N LEU A 45 0.58 8.68 -4.48
CA LEU A 45 0.52 9.11 -3.09
C LEU A 45 1.62 10.11 -2.75
N CYS A 46 2.85 9.81 -3.17
CA CYS A 46 4.00 10.70 -2.98
C CYS A 46 3.88 11.96 -3.85
N GLY A 47 3.62 11.75 -5.14
CA GLY A 47 3.83 12.76 -6.16
C GLY A 47 5.31 13.00 -6.45
N LEU A 48 5.59 13.77 -7.50
CA LEU A 48 6.96 14.00 -7.95
C LEU A 48 7.76 14.89 -6.99
N ARG A 49 7.09 15.83 -6.30
CA ARG A 49 7.75 16.84 -5.44
C ARG A 49 8.39 16.23 -4.20
N SER A 50 7.78 15.20 -3.61
CA SER A 50 8.28 14.56 -2.39
C SER A 50 9.19 13.36 -2.66
N MET A 51 9.48 13.07 -3.93
CA MET A 51 10.19 11.85 -4.31
C MET A 51 11.65 11.87 -3.83
N GLY A 52 12.24 13.05 -3.63
CA GLY A 52 13.56 13.22 -2.99
C GLY A 52 13.64 12.77 -1.53
N ASN A 53 12.50 12.51 -0.90
CA ASN A 53 12.36 12.03 0.48
C ASN A 53 11.85 10.58 0.51
N VAL A 54 11.90 9.87 -0.61
CA VAL A 54 11.54 8.46 -0.72
C VAL A 54 12.79 7.60 -0.74
N VAL A 55 12.82 6.56 0.10
CA VAL A 55 13.83 5.49 0.03
C VAL A 55 13.16 4.16 -0.25
N ILE A 56 13.59 3.50 -1.31
CA ILE A 56 13.22 2.13 -1.67
C ILE A 56 14.20 1.21 -0.96
N VAL A 57 13.71 0.33 -0.09
CA VAL A 57 14.51 -0.60 0.69
C VAL A 57 14.27 -2.02 0.21
N THR A 58 15.32 -2.69 -0.25
CA THR A 58 15.28 -4.10 -0.66
C THR A 58 15.61 -5.02 0.52
N THR A 59 14.78 -6.03 0.77
CA THR A 59 14.90 -6.98 1.91
C THR A 59 15.02 -8.43 1.44
N MET A 60 15.21 -9.37 2.38
CA MET A 60 15.36 -10.81 2.13
C MET A 60 16.56 -11.17 1.26
N TRP A 61 17.66 -10.43 1.44
CA TRP A 61 18.95 -10.71 0.80
C TRP A 61 19.55 -12.06 1.24
N ASP A 62 19.11 -12.61 2.37
CA ASP A 62 19.48 -13.94 2.87
C ASP A 62 18.84 -15.11 2.09
N LYS A 63 17.91 -14.82 1.17
CA LYS A 63 17.14 -15.81 0.40
C LYS A 63 17.60 -15.95 -1.07
N VAL A 64 18.64 -15.24 -1.48
CA VAL A 64 19.17 -15.25 -2.84
C VAL A 64 20.69 -15.27 -2.80
N THR A 65 21.34 -15.71 -3.87
CA THR A 65 22.79 -15.54 -3.98
C THR A 65 23.14 -14.06 -4.21
N PRO A 66 24.36 -13.62 -3.85
CA PRO A 66 24.80 -12.24 -4.10
C PRO A 66 24.70 -11.83 -5.57
N GLU A 67 24.97 -12.75 -6.49
CA GLU A 67 24.93 -12.55 -7.94
C GLU A 67 23.48 -12.36 -8.41
N GLU A 68 22.58 -13.28 -8.04
CA GLU A 68 21.15 -13.20 -8.37
C GLU A 68 20.51 -11.93 -7.80
N GLY A 69 20.79 -11.63 -6.53
CA GLY A 69 20.27 -10.44 -5.87
C GLY A 69 20.74 -9.15 -6.54
N SER A 70 22.02 -9.08 -6.92
CA SER A 70 22.58 -7.91 -7.61
C SER A 70 22.02 -7.75 -9.03
N GLN A 71 21.82 -8.85 -9.76
CA GLN A 71 21.16 -8.81 -11.06
C GLN A 71 19.73 -8.29 -10.95
N ARG A 72 18.92 -8.84 -10.03
CA ARG A 72 17.53 -8.41 -9.81
C ARG A 72 17.45 -6.96 -9.35
N GLU A 73 18.37 -6.53 -8.49
CA GLU A 73 18.44 -5.14 -8.04
C GLU A 73 18.69 -4.20 -9.24
N MET A 74 19.59 -4.58 -10.14
CA MET A 74 19.87 -3.83 -11.36
C MET A 74 18.63 -3.78 -12.27
N GLU A 75 17.95 -4.91 -12.49
CA GLU A 75 16.71 -4.98 -13.27
C GLU A 75 15.61 -4.06 -12.69
N LEU A 76 15.41 -4.10 -11.37
CA LEU A 76 14.46 -3.26 -10.66
C LEU A 76 14.78 -1.76 -10.84
N ALA A 77 16.06 -1.39 -10.71
CA ALA A 77 16.51 -0.02 -10.82
C ALA A 77 16.43 0.55 -12.25
N HIS A 78 16.57 -0.29 -13.28
CA HIS A 78 16.62 0.15 -14.68
C HIS A 78 15.30 -0.04 -15.45
N SER A 79 14.36 -0.80 -14.91
CA SER A 79 13.06 -1.01 -15.55
C SER A 79 12.15 0.22 -15.45
N GLN A 80 11.66 0.69 -16.60
CA GLN A 80 10.75 1.84 -16.72
C GLN A 80 9.39 1.61 -16.03
N ASP A 81 8.98 0.34 -15.93
CA ASP A 81 7.72 -0.03 -15.27
C ASP A 81 7.87 -0.14 -13.74
N LEU A 82 9.11 -0.12 -13.24
CA LEU A 82 9.45 -0.40 -11.84
C LEU A 82 10.08 0.84 -11.17
N PHE A 83 11.31 0.75 -10.68
CA PHE A 83 11.89 1.80 -9.83
C PHE A 83 12.58 2.91 -10.60
N LYS A 84 12.94 2.71 -11.87
CA LYS A 84 13.63 3.74 -12.66
C LYS A 84 12.94 5.12 -12.60
N PRO A 85 11.61 5.24 -12.79
CA PRO A 85 10.96 6.55 -12.72
C PRO A 85 11.03 7.19 -11.33
N LEU A 86 11.03 6.40 -10.25
CA LEU A 86 11.16 6.93 -8.89
C LEU A 86 12.59 7.43 -8.64
N LEU A 87 13.59 6.64 -9.07
CA LEU A 87 14.99 6.97 -8.93
C LEU A 87 15.36 8.23 -9.74
N THR A 88 14.86 8.35 -10.98
CA THR A 88 15.03 9.55 -11.80
C THR A 88 14.39 10.79 -11.16
N ALA A 89 13.27 10.62 -10.43
CA ALA A 89 12.60 11.70 -9.71
C ALA A 89 13.23 12.02 -8.33
N GLY A 90 14.34 11.36 -7.96
CA GLY A 90 15.12 11.69 -6.77
C GLY A 90 15.03 10.70 -5.62
N ALA A 91 14.23 9.63 -5.74
CA ALA A 91 14.23 8.57 -4.75
C ALA A 91 15.60 7.88 -4.66
N LYS A 92 15.90 7.30 -3.50
CA LYS A 92 17.09 6.46 -3.30
C LYS A 92 16.71 5.01 -3.15
N MET A 93 17.63 4.12 -3.50
CA MET A 93 17.51 2.70 -3.21
C MET A 93 18.59 2.28 -2.22
N ALA A 94 18.25 1.40 -1.28
CA ALA A 94 19.16 0.88 -0.27
C ALA A 94 18.85 -0.59 0.04
N ARG A 95 19.90 -1.37 0.35
CA ARG A 95 19.76 -2.76 0.80
C ARG A 95 19.55 -2.80 2.32
N TYR A 96 18.60 -3.60 2.77
CA TYR A 96 18.44 -3.96 4.17
C TYR A 96 19.14 -5.29 4.46
N GLU A 97 20.20 -5.22 5.24
CA GLU A 97 21.02 -6.36 5.64
C GLU A 97 20.92 -6.63 7.15
N ASN A 98 20.81 -5.56 7.94
CA ASN A 98 20.79 -5.61 9.40
C ASN A 98 20.31 -4.28 10.00
N ARG A 99 20.23 -4.22 11.34
CA ARG A 99 19.85 -3.01 12.09
C ARG A 99 20.67 -1.76 11.72
N LYS A 100 21.98 -1.89 11.47
CA LYS A 100 22.82 -0.74 11.10
C LYS A 100 22.40 -0.16 9.74
N SER A 101 22.05 -1.02 8.78
CA SER A 101 21.55 -0.57 7.47
C SER A 101 20.22 0.19 7.57
N ALA A 102 19.29 -0.26 8.43
CA ALA A 102 18.05 0.46 8.68
C ALA A 102 18.29 1.83 9.34
N LEU A 103 19.18 1.90 10.33
CA LEU A 103 19.53 3.17 10.99
C LEU A 103 20.15 4.17 10.02
N ARG A 104 20.96 3.73 9.05
CA ARG A 104 21.48 4.62 7.99
C ARG A 104 20.37 5.20 7.10
N VAL A 105 19.36 4.39 6.76
CA VAL A 105 18.20 4.88 5.99
C VAL A 105 17.42 5.91 6.79
N LEU A 106 17.21 5.67 8.09
CA LEU A 106 16.53 6.62 8.97
C LEU A 106 17.32 7.92 9.13
N ASP A 107 18.62 7.85 9.42
CA ASP A 107 19.50 9.03 9.54
C ASP A 107 19.53 9.83 8.23
N TYR A 108 19.57 9.15 7.07
CA TYR A 108 19.45 9.80 5.77
C TYR A 108 18.14 10.58 5.62
N LEU A 109 17.01 9.97 5.99
CA LEU A 109 15.71 10.63 5.91
C LEU A 109 15.62 11.79 6.90
N LEU A 110 16.01 11.59 8.16
CA LEU A 110 15.92 12.60 9.23
C LEU A 110 16.70 13.89 8.94
N ARG A 111 17.73 13.83 8.08
CA ARG A 111 18.49 15.01 7.63
C ARG A 111 17.83 15.76 6.46
N LYS A 112 16.72 15.26 5.92
CA LYS A 112 15.97 15.93 4.86
C LYS A 112 15.04 16.99 5.44
N ASN A 113 14.78 18.01 4.63
CA ASN A 113 13.72 18.96 4.92
C ASN A 113 12.36 18.26 4.86
N ILE A 114 11.43 18.71 5.70
CA ILE A 114 10.04 18.28 5.69
C ILE A 114 9.46 18.44 4.27
N THR A 115 8.68 17.45 3.85
CA THR A 115 7.95 17.48 2.59
C THR A 115 6.49 17.16 2.81
N THR A 116 5.63 17.75 1.99
CA THR A 116 4.20 17.40 1.93
C THR A 116 3.98 16.36 0.85
N LEU A 117 3.37 15.23 1.19
CA LEU A 117 2.96 14.22 0.21
C LEU A 117 1.82 14.76 -0.66
N GLN A 118 1.74 14.31 -1.91
CA GLN A 118 0.66 14.70 -2.81
C GLN A 118 -0.71 14.38 -2.23
N ILE A 119 -0.91 13.20 -1.62
CA ILE A 119 -2.20 12.86 -1.03
C ILE A 119 -2.58 13.76 0.16
N VAL A 120 -1.59 14.17 0.98
CA VAL A 120 -1.84 15.09 2.10
C VAL A 120 -2.28 16.44 1.57
N ARG A 121 -1.56 16.97 0.58
CA ARG A 121 -1.96 18.21 -0.11
C ARG A 121 -3.38 18.11 -0.69
N GLU A 122 -3.66 17.03 -1.42
CA GLU A 122 -4.97 16.83 -2.07
C GLU A 122 -6.12 16.75 -1.06
N LEU A 123 -5.93 16.08 0.08
CA LEU A 123 -6.96 15.91 1.10
C LEU A 123 -7.15 17.15 1.98
N VAL A 124 -6.07 17.88 2.28
CA VAL A 124 -6.05 18.93 3.30
C VAL A 124 -6.14 20.31 2.67
N GLU A 125 -5.21 20.63 1.78
CA GLU A 125 -5.13 21.94 1.12
C GLU A 125 -6.20 22.06 0.02
N GLU A 126 -6.31 21.02 -0.83
CA GLU A 126 -7.25 21.01 -1.96
C GLU A 126 -8.65 20.47 -1.55
N LYS A 127 -8.82 20.02 -0.31
CA LYS A 127 -10.08 19.50 0.28
C LYS A 127 -10.79 18.44 -0.56
N LYS A 128 -10.04 17.65 -1.33
CA LYS A 128 -10.59 16.55 -2.13
C LYS A 128 -11.06 15.42 -1.22
N ILE A 129 -12.12 14.73 -1.63
CA ILE A 129 -12.45 13.44 -1.04
C ILE A 129 -11.47 12.37 -1.55
N LEU A 130 -11.27 11.31 -0.77
CA LEU A 130 -10.27 10.27 -1.07
C LEU A 130 -10.37 9.72 -2.50
N VAL A 131 -11.59 9.52 -2.98
CA VAL A 131 -11.84 9.00 -4.33
C VAL A 131 -11.38 9.94 -5.45
N ASP A 132 -11.30 11.25 -5.20
CA ASP A 132 -10.92 12.26 -6.19
C ASP A 132 -9.42 12.59 -6.20
N THR A 133 -8.68 12.07 -5.21
CA THR A 133 -7.22 12.15 -5.14
C THR A 133 -6.57 11.41 -6.31
N ALA A 134 -5.33 11.76 -6.67
CA ALA A 134 -4.63 11.09 -7.76
C ALA A 134 -4.45 9.59 -7.49
N ALA A 135 -4.19 9.22 -6.23
CA ALA A 135 -4.08 7.83 -5.81
C ALA A 135 -5.45 7.12 -5.79
N GLY A 136 -6.50 7.83 -5.38
CA GLY A 136 -7.89 7.33 -5.40
C GLY A 136 -8.37 7.02 -6.81
N LYS A 137 -8.11 7.92 -7.77
CA LYS A 137 -8.44 7.72 -9.18
C LYS A 137 -7.69 6.55 -9.82
N GLU A 138 -6.41 6.37 -9.49
CA GLU A 138 -5.63 5.20 -9.93
C GLU A 138 -6.27 3.90 -9.42
N LEU A 139 -6.60 3.84 -8.11
CA LEU A 139 -7.26 2.68 -7.51
C LEU A 139 -8.64 2.42 -8.14
N GLN A 140 -9.43 3.46 -8.41
CA GLN A 140 -10.70 3.32 -9.10
C GLN A 140 -10.56 2.83 -10.53
N GLY A 141 -9.49 3.23 -11.24
CA GLY A 141 -9.13 2.68 -12.54
C GLY A 141 -8.90 1.18 -12.46
N ASP A 142 -8.03 0.76 -11.53
CA ASP A 142 -7.73 -0.66 -11.30
C ASP A 142 -8.98 -1.47 -10.90
N ILE A 143 -9.83 -0.93 -10.02
CA ILE A 143 -11.10 -1.56 -9.64
C ILE A 143 -12.01 -1.66 -10.87
N ARG A 144 -12.19 -0.60 -11.65
CA ARG A 144 -13.04 -0.64 -12.86
C ARG A 144 -12.54 -1.64 -13.89
N ASP A 145 -11.24 -1.71 -14.13
CA ASP A 145 -10.67 -2.67 -15.09
C ASP A 145 -10.84 -4.11 -14.60
N PHE A 146 -10.69 -4.33 -13.30
CA PHE A 146 -10.97 -5.62 -12.69
C PHE A 146 -12.45 -6.00 -12.82
N MET A 147 -13.37 -5.07 -12.53
CA MET A 147 -14.81 -5.26 -12.70
C MET A 147 -15.17 -5.56 -14.16
N ARG A 148 -14.58 -4.84 -15.12
CA ARG A 148 -14.84 -5.04 -16.56
C ARG A 148 -14.45 -6.44 -17.02
N ARG A 149 -13.28 -6.94 -16.58
CA ARG A 149 -12.80 -8.29 -16.95
C ARG A 149 -13.72 -9.37 -16.39
N ARG A 150 -14.07 -9.26 -15.10
CA ARG A 150 -14.98 -10.23 -14.46
C ARG A 150 -16.38 -10.20 -15.07
N MET A 151 -16.90 -9.03 -15.40
CA MET A 151 -18.21 -8.92 -16.04
C MET A 151 -18.21 -9.51 -17.45
N LYS A 152 -17.10 -9.38 -18.19
CA LYS A 152 -16.93 -10.05 -19.47
C LYS A 152 -16.88 -11.58 -19.33
N GLU A 153 -16.13 -12.09 -18.35
CA GLU A 153 -16.09 -13.55 -18.08
C GLU A 153 -17.50 -14.11 -17.79
N ILE A 154 -18.32 -13.38 -17.01
CA ILE A 154 -19.71 -13.78 -16.75
C ILE A 154 -20.54 -13.77 -18.04
N GLN A 155 -20.41 -12.74 -18.87
CA GLN A 155 -21.13 -12.66 -20.15
C GLN A 155 -20.74 -13.79 -21.12
N ASP A 156 -19.45 -14.11 -21.20
CA ASP A 156 -18.94 -15.18 -22.06
C ASP A 156 -19.51 -16.54 -21.59
N LEU A 157 -19.54 -16.79 -20.27
CA LEU A 157 -20.19 -17.97 -19.69
C LEU A 157 -21.71 -18.02 -19.92
N GLU A 158 -22.41 -16.89 -19.87
CA GLU A 158 -23.85 -16.83 -20.17
C GLU A 158 -24.16 -17.25 -21.61
N GLU A 159 -23.29 -16.89 -22.55
CA GLU A 159 -23.42 -17.29 -23.95
C GLU A 159 -23.12 -18.78 -24.14
N GLU A 160 -22.10 -19.32 -23.46
CA GLU A 160 -21.82 -20.76 -23.47
C GLU A 160 -22.98 -21.58 -22.90
N ILE A 161 -23.62 -21.11 -21.82
CA ILE A 161 -24.84 -21.73 -21.27
C ILE A 161 -25.97 -21.70 -22.30
N ARG A 162 -26.16 -20.57 -23.00
CA ARG A 162 -27.20 -20.44 -24.02
C ARG A 162 -27.01 -21.46 -25.14
N VAL A 163 -25.80 -21.55 -25.69
CA VAL A 163 -25.46 -22.50 -26.76
C VAL A 163 -25.64 -23.95 -26.30
N ALA A 164 -25.18 -24.30 -25.10
CA ALA A 164 -25.35 -25.65 -24.54
C ALA A 164 -26.83 -25.99 -24.29
N THR A 165 -27.65 -25.00 -23.92
CA THR A 165 -29.10 -25.16 -23.73
C THR A 165 -29.82 -25.40 -25.04
N GLU A 166 -29.45 -24.69 -26.11
CA GLU A 166 -29.98 -24.89 -27.47
C GLU A 166 -29.62 -26.28 -28.02
N LEU A 167 -28.43 -26.78 -27.71
CA LEU A 167 -27.98 -28.14 -28.05
C LEU A 167 -28.63 -29.24 -27.20
N LYS A 168 -29.49 -28.88 -26.23
CA LYS A 168 -30.14 -29.79 -25.26
C LYS A 168 -29.15 -30.64 -24.44
N ASP A 169 -27.90 -30.19 -24.30
CA ASP A 169 -26.91 -30.89 -23.49
C ASP A 169 -27.09 -30.56 -22.01
N ARG A 170 -27.96 -31.34 -21.35
CA ARG A 170 -28.25 -31.19 -19.93
C ARG A 170 -27.05 -31.36 -19.02
N ARG A 171 -25.99 -32.09 -19.43
CA ARG A 171 -24.80 -32.27 -18.58
C ARG A 171 -23.93 -31.03 -18.62
N THR A 172 -23.62 -30.53 -19.82
CA THR A 172 -22.83 -29.31 -20.01
C THR A 172 -23.52 -28.08 -19.43
N VAL A 173 -24.85 -27.98 -19.58
CA VAL A 173 -25.63 -26.89 -18.95
C VAL A 173 -25.48 -26.90 -17.43
N ASN A 174 -25.59 -28.07 -16.79
CA ASN A 174 -25.46 -28.17 -15.33
C ASN A 174 -24.03 -27.87 -14.84
N GLU A 175 -23.00 -28.29 -15.58
CA GLU A 175 -21.59 -28.01 -15.27
C GLU A 175 -21.30 -26.49 -15.35
N ILE A 176 -21.66 -25.84 -16.45
CA ILE A 176 -21.40 -24.40 -16.64
C ILE A 176 -22.25 -23.56 -15.66
N MET A 177 -23.48 -23.96 -15.34
CA MET A 177 -24.29 -23.29 -14.29
C MET A 177 -23.63 -23.39 -12.92
N GLY A 178 -22.97 -24.51 -12.60
CA GLY A 178 -22.22 -24.69 -11.36
C GLY A 178 -21.01 -23.75 -11.28
N GLU A 179 -20.23 -23.67 -12.36
CA GLU A 179 -19.08 -22.75 -12.45
C GLU A 179 -19.51 -21.29 -12.34
N ARG A 180 -20.57 -20.90 -13.04
CA ARG A 180 -21.15 -19.55 -12.95
C ARG A 180 -21.57 -19.22 -11.52
N ARG A 181 -22.26 -20.13 -10.82
CA ARG A 181 -22.69 -19.90 -9.44
C ARG A 181 -21.49 -19.71 -8.50
N ASN A 182 -20.45 -20.51 -8.66
CA ASN A 182 -19.23 -20.37 -7.87
C ASN A 182 -18.55 -19.02 -8.11
N LEU A 183 -18.43 -18.59 -9.37
CA LEU A 183 -17.88 -17.29 -9.74
C LEU A 183 -18.73 -16.13 -9.20
N GLU A 184 -20.07 -16.21 -9.27
CA GLU A 184 -20.99 -15.21 -8.71
C GLU A 184 -20.88 -15.14 -7.18
N GLU A 185 -20.73 -16.28 -6.50
CA GLU A 185 -20.53 -16.31 -5.05
C GLU A 185 -19.17 -15.74 -4.63
N GLU A 186 -18.09 -16.11 -5.33
CA GLU A 186 -16.76 -15.52 -5.11
C GLU A 186 -16.78 -14.00 -5.36
N TRP A 187 -17.47 -13.57 -6.40
CA TRP A 187 -17.64 -12.17 -6.72
C TRP A 187 -18.45 -11.42 -5.66
N GLY A 188 -19.55 -12.01 -5.20
CA GLY A 188 -20.38 -11.49 -4.12
C GLY A 188 -19.59 -11.33 -2.82
N LYS A 189 -18.76 -12.33 -2.46
CA LYS A 189 -17.85 -12.29 -1.31
C LYS A 189 -16.83 -11.18 -1.46
N LEU A 190 -16.15 -11.07 -2.60
CA LEU A 190 -15.14 -10.04 -2.84
C LEU A 190 -15.73 -8.63 -2.86
N ARG A 191 -16.92 -8.44 -3.43
CA ARG A 191 -17.65 -7.18 -3.41
C ARG A 191 -18.07 -6.79 -1.99
N ALA A 192 -18.53 -7.76 -1.21
CA ALA A 192 -18.85 -7.56 0.20
C ALA A 192 -17.59 -7.26 1.02
N GLU A 193 -16.45 -7.89 0.73
CA GLU A 193 -15.15 -7.56 1.35
C GLU A 193 -14.67 -6.16 0.99
N LEU A 194 -14.80 -5.72 -0.26
CA LEU A 194 -14.48 -4.35 -0.67
C LEU A 194 -15.40 -3.32 0.01
N GLY A 195 -16.69 -3.65 0.17
CA GLY A 195 -17.66 -2.82 0.91
C GLY A 195 -17.41 -2.80 2.43
N LYS A 196 -17.04 -3.95 3.01
CA LYS A 196 -16.65 -4.11 4.41
C LYS A 196 -15.32 -3.45 4.70
N LEU A 197 -14.35 -3.49 3.80
CA LEU A 197 -13.14 -2.67 3.88
C LEU A 197 -13.56 -1.20 3.94
N GLY A 198 -14.45 -0.74 3.05
CA GLY A 198 -15.01 0.61 3.13
C GLY A 198 -15.63 0.98 4.49
N HIS A 199 -16.30 0.06 5.19
CA HIS A 199 -17.01 0.29 6.46
C HIS A 199 -16.20 -0.02 7.75
N SER A 200 -15.46 -1.13 7.81
CA SER A 200 -14.67 -1.55 8.98
C SER A 200 -13.40 -0.73 9.15
N LEU A 201 -12.89 -0.14 8.06
CA LEU A 201 -11.82 0.86 8.06
C LEU A 201 -12.13 2.08 8.94
N GLY A 202 -13.40 2.35 9.27
CA GLY A 202 -13.79 3.47 10.14
C GLY A 202 -13.94 3.13 11.63
N LYS A 203 -14.15 1.86 12.01
CA LYS A 203 -14.49 1.48 13.41
C LYS A 203 -13.36 0.81 14.18
N SER A 204 -12.63 -0.13 13.57
CA SER A 204 -11.60 -0.91 14.29
C SER A 204 -10.32 -0.11 14.56
N PHE A 205 -10.08 0.95 13.78
CA PHE A 205 -8.88 1.76 13.87
C PHE A 205 -9.00 2.89 14.92
N ALA A 206 -10.19 3.48 15.09
CA ALA A 206 -10.44 4.51 16.11
C ALA A 206 -10.08 4.04 17.55
N GLN A 207 -10.24 2.74 17.82
CA GLN A 207 -9.97 2.16 19.14
C GLN A 207 -8.47 1.90 19.38
N HIS A 208 -7.71 1.58 18.33
CA HIS A 208 -6.25 1.41 18.42
C HIS A 208 -5.51 2.75 18.41
N VAL A 209 -6.02 3.75 17.67
CA VAL A 209 -5.48 5.12 17.64
C VAL A 209 -5.66 5.81 18.99
N LEU A 210 -6.81 5.66 19.65
CA LEU A 210 -7.01 6.23 20.98
C LEU A 210 -6.01 5.66 22.00
N THR A 211 -5.72 4.36 21.92
CA THR A 211 -4.75 3.69 22.80
C THR A 211 -3.31 4.16 22.53
N PHE A 212 -2.94 4.36 21.27
CA PHE A 212 -1.60 4.80 20.89
C PHE A 212 -1.35 6.28 21.19
N VAL A 213 -2.35 7.14 20.99
CA VAL A 213 -2.28 8.57 21.33
C VAL A 213 -2.15 8.75 22.85
N ILE A 214 -2.91 8.01 23.66
CA ILE A 214 -2.78 8.03 25.14
C ILE A 214 -1.38 7.59 25.60
N PHE A 215 -0.81 6.58 24.94
CA PHE A 215 0.53 6.07 25.26
C PHE A 215 1.62 7.10 24.93
N MET A 216 1.52 7.76 23.77
CA MET A 216 2.46 8.80 23.34
C MET A 216 2.36 10.08 24.18
N THR A 217 1.16 10.48 24.62
CA THR A 217 1.01 11.62 25.54
C THR A 217 1.60 11.32 26.92
N SER A 218 1.46 10.09 27.41
CA SER A 218 2.08 9.65 28.68
C SER A 218 3.62 9.65 28.58
N LEU A 219 4.17 9.22 27.45
CA LEU A 219 5.62 9.27 27.17
C LEU A 219 6.17 10.70 27.06
N LEU A 220 5.39 11.61 26.47
CA LEU A 220 5.75 13.03 26.37
C LEU A 220 5.67 13.74 27.73
N GLU A 221 4.73 13.39 28.60
CA GLU A 221 4.69 13.89 29.98
C GLU A 221 5.86 13.36 30.81
N LEU A 222 6.21 12.07 30.65
CA LEU A 222 7.40 11.47 31.28
C LEU A 222 8.69 12.12 30.80
N SER A 223 8.77 12.50 29.52
CA SER A 223 9.92 13.23 28.97
C SER A 223 10.03 14.68 29.46
N LYS A 224 8.91 15.31 29.84
CA LYS A 224 8.89 16.69 30.35
C LYS A 224 9.19 16.77 31.85
N ARG A 225 8.89 15.70 32.60
CA ARG A 225 9.33 15.54 33.99
C ARG A 225 10.76 15.01 34.01
N ASN A 226 11.71 15.89 33.70
CA ASN A 226 13.14 15.63 33.93
C ASN A 226 13.41 15.60 35.44
N THR A 227 12.99 14.51 36.10
CA THR A 227 13.48 14.09 37.42
C THR A 227 14.62 13.12 37.18
N SER A 228 15.73 13.32 37.89
CA SER A 228 16.99 12.61 37.68
C SER A 228 16.80 11.10 37.64
N LEU A 229 17.53 10.45 36.73
CA LEU A 229 17.62 8.99 36.55
C LEU A 229 18.22 8.24 37.77
N SER A 230 18.30 8.87 38.94
CA SER A 230 18.76 8.28 40.21
C SER A 230 17.64 7.68 41.06
N ASP A 231 16.37 8.05 40.84
CA ASP A 231 15.32 7.83 41.84
C ASP A 231 14.29 6.75 41.46
N LEU A 232 14.53 5.98 40.40
CA LEU A 232 13.69 4.84 40.03
C LEU A 232 14.44 3.52 40.20
N GLU A 233 14.78 3.21 41.46
CA GLU A 233 14.96 1.84 41.91
C GLU A 233 13.62 1.09 41.78
N TRP A 234 13.66 -0.01 41.04
CA TRP A 234 12.57 -0.94 40.83
C TRP A 234 12.07 -1.53 42.16
N ARG A 235 10.80 -1.29 42.51
CA ARG A 235 10.05 -2.15 43.44
C ARG A 235 8.78 -2.65 42.74
N LEU A 236 8.84 -3.93 42.39
CA LEU A 236 7.80 -4.96 42.22
C LEU A 236 6.40 -4.50 41.82
#